data_AF-N9DIV5-F1
#
_entry.id   AF-N9DIV5-F1
#
_cell.length_a   1.000
_cell.length_b   1.000
_cell.length_c   1.000
_cell.angle_alpha   90.00
_cell.angle_beta   90.00
_cell.angle_gamma   90.00
#
_symmetry.space_group_name_H-M   'P 1'
#
loop_
_entity.id
_entity.type
_entity.pdbx_description
1 polymer ?
#
loop_
_entity_poly.entity_id
_entity_poly.type
_entity_poly.pdbx_seq_one_letter_code
_entity_poly.pdbx_strand_id
1 'polypeptide(L)'
;MANKCVNCNNCGHIGWAKKRGNFLITLILAIFFFIPAIIYEIWRRTGLGVCENCGSSQVKPSSLCKSNKPSDVGDLIFLGVLGVIGAVVILVLYAFIDTYINGGAKTQKTTKDYETECIANGLKHYQKLGQYPVLSSGAETSTHLMEVCRNSKDGTFKAP
;
A
#
# COMPACT_ATOMS: atom_id res chain seq x y z
N MET A 1 1.02 28.15 7.79
CA MET A 1 0.57 28.91 8.98
C MET A 1 -0.21 30.12 8.50
N ALA A 2 -1.56 30.14 8.61
CA ALA A 2 -2.41 31.26 8.16
C ALA A 2 -2.89 32.11 9.35
N ASN A 3 -1.94 32.46 10.21
CA ASN A 3 -2.19 33.23 11.43
C ASN A 3 -1.31 34.48 11.44
N LYS A 4 -1.14 35.10 10.27
CA LYS A 4 -0.43 36.37 10.14
C LYS A 4 -1.45 37.47 9.95
N CYS A 5 -1.25 38.56 10.68
CA CYS A 5 -2.01 39.77 10.50
C CYS A 5 -1.61 40.40 9.16
N VAL A 6 -2.60 40.68 8.32
CA VAL A 6 -2.38 41.21 6.99
C VAL A 6 -3.30 42.38 6.69
N ASN A 7 -2.77 43.36 5.96
CA ASN A 7 -3.51 44.44 5.34
C ASN A 7 -3.74 44.08 3.86
N CYS A 8 -4.99 44.07 3.44
CA CYS A 8 -5.36 43.80 2.06
C CYS A 8 -5.30 45.06 1.19
N ASN A 9 -4.49 45.04 0.13
CA ASN A 9 -4.41 46.16 -0.81
C ASN A 9 -5.69 46.33 -1.66
N ASN A 10 -6.56 45.31 -1.74
CA ASN A 10 -7.74 45.34 -2.59
C ASN A 10 -8.98 45.90 -1.90
N CYS A 11 -9.19 45.56 -0.62
CA CYS A 11 -10.37 46.00 0.14
C CYS A 11 -10.04 46.86 1.36
N GLY A 12 -8.76 47.12 1.65
CA GLY A 12 -8.31 47.89 2.81
C GLY A 12 -8.56 47.22 4.17
N HIS A 13 -9.12 46.01 4.19
CA HIS A 13 -9.39 45.27 5.42
C HIS A 13 -8.08 44.82 6.08
N ILE A 14 -7.96 45.13 7.37
CA ILE A 14 -6.84 44.74 8.22
C ILE A 14 -7.34 43.66 9.16
N GLY A 15 -6.82 42.45 9.01
CA GLY A 15 -7.33 41.31 9.75
C GLY A 15 -6.45 40.09 9.60
N TRP A 16 -7.01 38.92 9.91
CA TRP A 16 -6.27 37.68 9.85
C TRP A 16 -6.32 37.09 8.44
N ALA A 17 -5.19 36.57 7.98
CA ALA A 17 -5.20 35.82 6.74
C ALA A 17 -5.91 34.46 6.91
N LYS A 18 -6.49 33.96 5.82
CA LYS A 18 -7.00 32.58 5.67
C LYS A 18 -6.05 31.78 4.78
N LYS A 19 -6.05 30.44 4.92
CA LYS A 19 -5.28 29.55 4.03
C LYS A 19 -5.71 29.70 2.58
N ARG A 20 -4.75 29.55 1.65
CA ARG A 20 -4.99 29.60 0.20
C ARG A 20 -5.53 28.27 -0.32
N GLY A 21 -6.41 28.34 -1.33
CA GLY A 21 -6.85 27.16 -2.09
C GLY A 21 -7.88 26.28 -1.40
N ASN A 22 -8.33 25.24 -2.11
CA ASN A 22 -9.40 24.36 -1.65
C ASN A 22 -8.86 23.07 -1.03
N PHE A 23 -9.40 22.69 0.13
CA PHE A 23 -8.90 21.51 0.86
C PHE A 23 -9.22 20.20 0.11
N LEU A 24 -10.36 20.16 -0.58
CA LEU A 24 -10.78 19.03 -1.41
C LEU A 24 -9.73 18.66 -2.47
N ILE A 25 -9.00 19.65 -3.00
CA ILE A 25 -7.95 19.41 -3.98
C ILE A 25 -6.84 18.59 -3.33
N THR A 26 -6.36 18.96 -2.14
CA THR A 26 -5.35 18.16 -1.41
C THR A 26 -5.83 16.73 -1.17
N LEU A 27 -7.09 16.55 -0.77
CA LEU A 27 -7.64 15.22 -0.46
C LEU A 27 -7.68 14.31 -1.69
N ILE A 28 -8.14 14.84 -2.83
CA ILE A 28 -8.18 14.08 -4.09
C ILE A 28 -6.75 13.74 -4.52
N LEU A 29 -5.84 14.71 -4.48
CA LEU A 29 -4.44 14.46 -4.83
C LEU A 29 -3.83 13.41 -3.90
N ALA A 30 -4.12 13.42 -2.60
CA ALA A 30 -3.56 12.47 -1.65
C ALA A 30 -3.99 11.02 -1.94
N ILE A 31 -5.20 10.82 -2.45
CA ILE A 31 -5.73 9.49 -2.79
C ILE A 31 -5.07 8.95 -4.07
N PHE A 32 -4.89 9.78 -5.10
CA PHE A 32 -4.37 9.32 -6.39
C PHE A 32 -2.84 9.43 -6.53
N PHE A 33 -2.23 10.45 -5.90
CA PHE A 33 -0.83 10.80 -6.07
C PHE A 33 -0.26 11.48 -4.82
N PHE A 34 0.42 10.70 -3.98
CA PHE A 34 0.98 11.17 -2.71
C PHE A 34 1.97 12.35 -2.87
N ILE A 35 2.86 12.30 -3.87
CA ILE A 35 3.87 13.35 -4.11
C ILE A 35 3.24 14.73 -4.40
N PRO A 36 2.38 14.89 -5.42
CA PRO A 36 1.77 16.18 -5.68
C PRO A 36 0.82 16.64 -4.56
N ALA A 37 0.25 15.72 -3.78
CA ALA A 37 -0.51 16.07 -2.59
C ALA A 37 0.34 16.80 -1.55
N ILE A 38 1.53 16.28 -1.24
CA ILE A 38 2.48 16.92 -0.31
C ILE A 38 2.88 18.30 -0.82
N ILE A 39 3.26 18.40 -2.10
CA ILE A 39 3.69 19.68 -2.70
C ILE A 39 2.55 20.71 -2.60
N TYR A 40 1.33 20.31 -2.93
CA TYR A 40 0.16 21.18 -2.83
C TYR A 40 -0.12 21.59 -1.38
N GLU A 41 0.06 20.68 -0.41
CA GLU A 41 -0.15 20.99 0.99
C GLU A 41 0.90 21.96 1.56
N ILE A 42 2.17 21.79 1.17
CA ILE A 42 3.24 22.74 1.50
C ILE A 42 2.91 24.11 0.92
N TRP A 43 2.56 24.19 -0.36
CA TRP A 43 2.18 25.46 -1.00
C TRP A 43 0.96 26.12 -0.34
N ARG A 44 -0.08 25.33 -0.02
CA ARG A 44 -1.29 25.77 0.70
C ARG A 44 -0.99 26.36 2.08
N ARG A 45 0.01 25.80 2.77
CA ARG A 45 0.42 26.21 4.12
C ARG A 45 1.46 27.33 4.12
N THR A 46 2.17 27.54 3.00
CA THR A 46 3.27 28.49 2.87
C THR A 46 2.77 29.86 2.40
N GLY A 47 3.36 30.93 2.93
CA GLY A 47 3.03 32.32 2.56
C GLY A 47 2.14 33.06 3.56
N LEU A 48 1.74 34.29 3.21
CA LEU A 48 0.93 35.15 4.05
C LEU A 48 -0.55 34.74 4.10
N GLY A 49 -1.03 33.93 3.14
CA GLY A 49 -2.44 33.55 2.99
C GLY A 49 -3.22 34.51 2.09
N VAL A 50 -4.56 34.46 2.20
CA VAL A 50 -5.50 35.36 1.50
C VAL A 50 -6.28 36.19 2.50
N CYS A 51 -6.75 37.36 2.08
CA CYS A 51 -7.63 38.20 2.90
C CYS A 51 -8.91 37.43 3.26
N GLU A 52 -9.30 37.45 4.54
CA GLU A 52 -10.54 36.79 4.99
C GLU A 52 -11.81 37.43 4.41
N ASN A 53 -11.78 38.74 4.15
CA ASN A 53 -12.97 39.48 3.71
C ASN A 53 -13.24 39.31 2.20
N CYS A 54 -12.20 39.40 1.36
CA CYS A 54 -12.36 39.39 -0.10
C CYS A 54 -11.67 38.22 -0.82
N GLY A 55 -10.92 37.37 -0.10
CA GLY A 55 -10.19 36.24 -0.69
C GLY A 55 -8.99 36.63 -1.58
N SER A 56 -8.66 37.93 -1.69
CA SER A 56 -7.52 38.38 -2.49
C SER A 56 -6.20 37.97 -1.86
N SER A 57 -5.25 37.57 -2.70
CA SER A 57 -3.88 37.28 -2.30
C SER A 57 -2.96 38.50 -2.30
N GLN A 58 -3.48 39.68 -2.66
CA GLN A 58 -2.75 40.95 -2.61
C GLN A 58 -2.76 41.49 -1.18
N VAL A 59 -2.00 40.82 -0.30
CA VAL A 59 -1.94 41.12 1.13
C VAL A 59 -0.52 41.43 1.57
N LYS A 60 -0.37 42.42 2.45
CA LYS A 60 0.90 42.82 3.06
C LYS A 60 0.88 42.54 4.56
N PRO A 61 2.01 42.19 5.19
CA PRO A 61 2.06 41.99 6.63
C PRO A 61 1.76 43.30 7.38
N SER A 62 0.99 43.21 8.47
CA SER A 62 0.68 44.35 9.35
C SER A 62 0.81 43.96 10.82
N SER A 63 1.23 44.88 11.68
CA SER A 63 1.38 44.65 13.13
C SER A 63 0.16 45.07 13.96
N LEU A 64 -0.93 45.45 13.29
CA LEU A 64 -2.09 46.08 13.93
C LEU A 64 -3.03 45.08 14.64
N CYS A 65 -2.92 43.79 14.36
CA CYS A 65 -3.73 42.76 15.03
C CYS A 65 -3.06 42.37 16.37
N LYS A 66 -3.78 42.57 17.48
CA LYS A 66 -3.29 42.40 18.86
C LYS A 66 -3.60 41.04 19.52
N SER A 67 -4.31 40.14 18.84
CA SER A 67 -4.86 38.92 19.47
C SER A 67 -4.08 37.65 19.05
N ASN A 68 -4.01 36.64 19.91
CA ASN A 68 -3.55 35.32 19.49
C ASN A 68 -4.70 34.64 18.73
N LYS A 69 -4.61 34.52 17.39
CA LYS A 69 -5.59 33.74 16.63
C LYS A 69 -5.52 32.29 17.11
N PRO A 70 -6.62 31.65 17.53
CA PRO A 70 -6.58 30.28 18.01
C PRO A 70 -5.99 29.40 16.92
N SER A 71 -4.99 28.60 17.30
CA SER A 71 -4.47 27.52 16.48
C SER A 71 -5.67 26.71 15.99
N ASP A 72 -5.84 26.56 14.67
CA ASP A 72 -6.83 25.66 14.08
C ASP A 72 -6.46 24.22 14.49
N VAL A 73 -6.88 23.79 15.68
CA VAL A 73 -6.68 22.45 16.25
C VAL A 73 -7.15 21.37 15.28
N GLY A 74 -8.19 21.67 14.50
CA GLY A 74 -8.65 20.80 13.42
C GLY A 74 -7.55 20.46 12.41
N ASP A 75 -6.66 21.40 12.09
CA ASP A 75 -5.61 21.20 11.10
C ASP A 75 -4.51 20.23 11.57
N LEU A 76 -4.27 20.14 12.88
CA LEU A 76 -3.30 19.21 13.46
C LEU A 76 -3.88 17.80 13.53
N ILE A 77 -5.16 17.68 13.92
CA ILE A 77 -5.88 16.40 13.95
C ILE A 77 -5.95 15.83 12.53
N PHE A 78 -6.26 16.66 11.53
CA PHE A 78 -6.33 16.24 10.13
C PHE A 78 -4.98 15.79 9.57
N LEU A 79 -3.89 16.48 9.90
CA LEU A 79 -2.54 16.01 9.55
C LEU A 79 -2.21 14.67 10.19
N GLY A 80 -2.61 14.48 11.45
CA GLY A 80 -2.47 13.20 12.14
C GLY A 80 -3.19 12.07 11.39
N VAL A 81 -4.46 12.27 11.03
CA VAL A 81 -5.26 11.27 10.31
C VAL A 81 -4.69 10.95 8.93
N LEU A 82 -4.33 11.97 8.13
CA LEU A 82 -3.71 11.75 6.81
C LEU A 82 -2.36 11.03 6.92
N GLY A 83 -1.56 11.36 7.93
CA GLY A 83 -0.30 10.68 8.21
C GLY A 83 -0.50 9.19 8.52
N VAL A 84 -1.50 8.85 9.35
CA VAL A 84 -1.83 7.46 9.68
C VAL A 84 -2.32 6.70 8.45
N ILE A 85 -3.24 7.28 7.66
CA ILE A 85 -3.74 6.64 6.43
C ILE A 85 -2.60 6.42 5.44
N GLY A 86 -1.74 7.41 5.23
CA GLY A 86 -0.56 7.30 4.37
C GLY A 86 0.38 6.18 4.80
N ALA A 87 0.66 6.06 6.11
CA ALA A 87 1.50 4.99 6.64
C ALA A 87 0.91 3.60 6.40
N VAL A 88 -0.40 3.44 6.61
CA VAL A 88 -1.12 2.17 6.35
C VAL A 88 -1.02 1.79 4.87
N VAL A 89 -1.27 2.73 3.96
CA VAL A 89 -1.18 2.47 2.51
C VAL A 89 0.23 2.03 2.12
N ILE A 90 1.27 2.69 2.64
CA ILE A 90 2.67 2.32 2.38
C ILE A 90 2.98 0.91 2.88
N LEU A 91 2.54 0.55 4.08
CA LEU A 91 2.74 -0.79 4.64
C LEU A 91 2.04 -1.86 3.79
N VAL A 92 0.81 -1.59 3.33
CA VAL A 92 0.07 -2.51 2.46
C VAL A 92 0.78 -2.69 1.13
N LEU A 93 1.22 -1.59 0.49
CA LEU A 93 1.96 -1.65 -0.77
C LEU A 93 3.28 -2.40 -0.62
N TYR A 94 4.02 -2.15 0.46
CA TYR A 94 5.26 -2.86 0.75
C TYR A 94 5.02 -4.36 0.92
N ALA A 95 4.01 -4.75 1.70
CA ALA A 95 3.64 -6.17 1.87
C ALA A 95 3.22 -6.81 0.54
N PHE A 96 2.51 -6.07 -0.32
CA PHE A 96 2.07 -6.56 -1.63
C PHE A 96 3.26 -6.77 -2.58
N ILE A 97 4.21 -5.83 -2.60
CA ILE A 97 5.43 -5.93 -3.40
C ILE A 97 6.31 -7.08 -2.89
N ASP A 98 6.46 -7.24 -1.58
CA ASP A 98 7.22 -8.35 -0.98
C ASP A 98 6.61 -9.70 -1.38
N THR A 99 5.28 -9.81 -1.32
CA THR A 99 4.53 -10.99 -1.80
C THR A 99 4.75 -11.24 -3.30
N TYR A 100 4.86 -10.19 -4.11
CA TYR A 100 5.06 -10.32 -5.55
C TYR A 100 6.50 -10.70 -5.92
N ILE A 101 7.50 -10.13 -5.25
CA ILE A 101 8.92 -10.34 -5.54
C ILE A 101 9.46 -11.61 -4.88
N ASN A 102 9.19 -11.80 -3.60
CA ASN A 102 9.72 -12.94 -2.84
C ASN A 102 8.86 -14.20 -3.00
N GLY A 103 7.74 -14.10 -3.71
CA GLY A 103 6.71 -15.12 -3.76
C GLY A 103 5.96 -15.14 -2.43
N GLY A 104 4.64 -14.91 -2.49
CA GLY A 104 3.79 -14.90 -1.32
C GLY A 104 3.95 -16.15 -0.45
N ALA A 105 3.52 -16.03 0.81
CA ALA A 105 3.59 -17.09 1.82
C ALA A 105 3.38 -18.45 1.17
N LYS A 106 4.41 -19.31 1.19
CA LYS A 106 4.39 -20.63 0.56
C LYS A 106 3.10 -21.31 1.01
N THR A 107 2.14 -21.39 0.10
CA THR A 107 0.84 -22.02 0.36
C THR A 107 1.14 -23.37 0.98
N GLN A 108 0.62 -23.59 2.18
CA GLN A 108 0.80 -24.82 2.93
C GLN A 108 0.43 -25.97 1.99
N LYS A 109 1.44 -26.73 1.51
CA LYS A 109 1.25 -27.79 0.51
C LYS A 109 0.13 -28.69 0.99
N THR A 110 -0.91 -28.81 0.19
CA THR A 110 -2.06 -29.66 0.50
C THR A 110 -1.69 -31.12 0.29
N THR A 111 -2.44 -32.06 0.90
CA THR A 111 -2.20 -33.50 0.72
C THR A 111 -2.10 -33.91 -0.76
N LYS A 112 -2.84 -33.23 -1.64
CA LYS A 112 -2.78 -33.45 -3.09
C LYS A 112 -1.45 -33.03 -3.74
N ASP A 113 -0.80 -31.99 -3.21
CA ASP A 113 0.52 -31.55 -3.69
C ASP A 113 1.59 -32.61 -3.36
N TYR A 114 1.46 -33.28 -2.21
CA TYR A 114 2.35 -34.39 -1.85
C TYR A 114 2.08 -35.67 -2.67
N GLU A 115 0.81 -35.99 -2.96
CA GLU A 115 0.47 -37.14 -3.82
C GLU A 115 1.08 -36.98 -5.23
N THR A 116 0.97 -35.80 -5.82
CA THR A 116 1.52 -35.50 -7.15
C THR A 116 3.05 -35.51 -7.18
N GLU A 117 3.70 -34.99 -6.14
CA GLU A 117 5.16 -35.02 -6.01
C GLU A 117 5.70 -36.46 -5.83
N CYS A 118 4.99 -37.31 -5.09
CA CYS A 118 5.30 -38.73 -4.95
C CYS A 118 5.21 -39.46 -6.30
N ILE A 119 4.15 -39.22 -7.07
CA ILE A 119 3.95 -39.86 -8.39
C ILE A 119 5.08 -39.45 -9.34
N ALA A 120 5.44 -38.16 -9.40
CA ALA A 120 6.51 -37.68 -10.27
C ALA A 120 7.89 -38.29 -9.92
N ASN A 121 8.18 -38.47 -8.63
CA ASN A 121 9.42 -39.07 -8.17
C ASN A 121 9.47 -40.59 -8.45
N GLY A 122 8.37 -41.31 -8.24
CA GLY A 122 8.29 -42.73 -8.58
C GLY A 122 8.44 -42.97 -10.07
N LEU A 123 7.85 -42.11 -10.92
CA LEU A 123 7.90 -42.27 -12.37
C LEU A 123 9.33 -42.17 -12.89
N LYS A 124 10.09 -41.19 -12.38
CA LYS A 124 11.52 -41.03 -12.67
C LYS A 124 12.34 -42.24 -12.23
N HIS A 125 11.97 -42.88 -11.12
CA HIS A 125 12.66 -44.07 -10.62
C HIS A 125 12.47 -45.26 -11.58
N TYR A 126 11.24 -45.57 -11.97
CA TYR A 126 10.96 -46.67 -12.90
C TYR A 126 11.42 -46.37 -14.34
N GLN A 127 11.41 -45.10 -14.75
CA GLN A 127 11.96 -44.69 -16.05
C GLN A 127 13.47 -44.96 -16.12
N LYS A 128 14.22 -44.71 -15.04
CA LYS A 128 15.66 -45.05 -14.98
C LYS A 128 15.92 -46.56 -15.00
N LEU A 129 15.00 -47.35 -14.48
CA LEU A 129 15.05 -48.81 -14.50
C LEU A 129 14.57 -49.41 -15.83
N GLY A 130 14.10 -48.58 -16.78
CA GLY A 130 13.54 -49.05 -18.06
C GLY A 130 12.18 -49.77 -17.92
N GLN A 131 11.52 -49.66 -16.77
CA GLN A 131 10.25 -50.34 -16.43
C GLN A 131 9.04 -49.41 -16.60
N TYR A 132 8.98 -48.77 -17.75
CA TYR A 132 7.87 -47.88 -18.13
C TYR A 132 7.52 -48.14 -19.60
N PRO A 133 6.25 -48.33 -19.97
CA PRO A 133 5.02 -48.12 -19.19
C PRO A 133 4.52 -49.32 -18.35
N VAL A 134 5.21 -50.46 -18.42
CA VAL A 134 4.86 -51.69 -17.68
C VAL A 134 5.99 -52.11 -16.76
N LEU A 135 5.65 -52.49 -15.52
CA LEU A 135 6.59 -53.05 -14.54
C LEU A 135 7.01 -54.46 -14.95
N SER A 136 8.12 -54.95 -14.40
CA SER A 136 8.58 -56.35 -14.59
C SER A 136 7.58 -57.40 -14.08
N SER A 137 6.62 -56.99 -13.23
CA SER A 137 5.50 -57.81 -12.76
C SER A 137 4.32 -57.88 -13.74
N GLY A 138 4.36 -57.15 -14.86
CA GLY A 138 3.28 -57.08 -15.86
C GLY A 138 2.16 -56.09 -15.52
N ALA A 139 2.22 -55.42 -14.36
CA ALA A 139 1.28 -54.36 -13.98
C ALA A 139 1.65 -53.01 -14.63
N GLU A 140 0.64 -52.16 -14.86
CA GLU A 140 0.85 -50.79 -15.33
C GLU A 140 1.51 -49.94 -14.25
N THR A 141 2.61 -49.25 -14.62
CA THR A 141 3.40 -48.45 -13.68
C THR A 141 2.59 -47.29 -13.10
N SER A 142 1.68 -46.69 -13.87
CA SER A 142 0.77 -45.62 -13.44
C SER A 142 -0.16 -46.06 -12.30
N THR A 143 -0.78 -47.24 -12.44
CA THR A 143 -1.76 -47.77 -11.49
C THR A 143 -1.09 -48.16 -10.17
N HIS A 144 0.09 -48.76 -10.24
CA HIS A 144 0.91 -49.07 -9.07
C HIS A 144 1.35 -47.80 -8.32
N LEU A 145 1.76 -46.74 -9.03
CA LEU A 145 2.13 -45.49 -8.37
C LEU A 145 0.94 -44.78 -7.71
N MET A 146 -0.24 -44.83 -8.32
CA MET A 146 -1.45 -44.25 -7.72
C MET A 146 -1.81 -44.92 -6.40
N GLU A 147 -1.58 -46.22 -6.26
CA GLU A 147 -1.82 -46.97 -5.04
C GLU A 147 -0.77 -46.66 -3.96
N VAL A 148 0.53 -46.70 -4.32
CA VAL A 148 1.64 -46.47 -3.38
C VAL A 148 1.68 -45.02 -2.88
N CYS A 149 1.33 -44.04 -3.73
CA CYS A 149 1.38 -42.63 -3.38
C CYS A 149 0.08 -42.08 -2.76
N ARG A 150 -0.97 -42.90 -2.64
CA ARG A 150 -2.26 -42.47 -2.08
C ARG A 150 -2.10 -42.05 -0.61
N ASN A 151 -2.56 -40.86 -0.25
CA ASN A 151 -2.40 -40.24 1.07
C ASN A 151 -0.95 -40.00 1.51
N SER A 152 0.00 -39.87 0.56
CA SER A 152 1.39 -39.54 0.91
C SER A 152 1.46 -38.19 1.63
N LYS A 153 2.12 -38.16 2.78
CA LYS A 153 2.28 -36.95 3.61
C LYS A 153 3.58 -36.19 3.36
N ASP A 154 4.55 -36.87 2.74
CA ASP A 154 5.92 -36.38 2.61
C ASP A 154 6.33 -36.16 1.15
N GLY A 155 5.51 -36.57 0.17
CA GLY A 155 5.81 -36.43 -1.27
C GLY A 155 6.98 -37.26 -1.78
N THR A 156 7.53 -38.15 -0.94
CA THR A 156 8.65 -39.01 -1.27
C THR A 156 8.14 -40.39 -1.70
N PHE A 157 8.62 -40.86 -2.86
CA PHE A 157 8.38 -42.23 -3.31
C PHE A 157 9.33 -43.17 -2.59
N LYS A 158 8.78 -44.05 -1.75
CA LYS A 158 9.53 -45.15 -1.13
C LYS A 158 9.28 -46.40 -1.96
N ALA A 159 10.32 -46.89 -2.63
CA ALA A 159 10.24 -48.14 -3.35
C ALA A 159 9.98 -49.29 -2.35
N PRO A 160 9.10 -50.25 -2.67
CA PRO A 160 8.98 -51.49 -1.92
C PRO A 160 10.23 -52.36 -2.04
#